data_AF-C9SUK1-F1
#
_entry.id   AF-C9SUK1-F1
#
_cell.length_a   1.000
_cell.length_b   1.000
_cell.length_c   1.000
_cell.angle_alpha   90.00
_cell.angle_beta   90.00
_cell.angle_gamma   90.00
#
_symmetry.space_group_name_H-M   'P 1'
#
loop_
_entity.id
_entity.type
_entity.pdbx_description
1 polymer ?
#
loop_
_entity_poly.entity_id
_entity_poly.type
_entity_poly.pdbx_seq_one_letter_code
_entity_poly.pdbx_strand_id
1 'polypeptide(L)'
;MLAEDDCGIRTLQSMKLVGVGGAALATVIGDRLVAKGVNLLSRFGSAECGFLASSHRDYPFDKEWQYLRFGDVKDFVKFEGRHDDLAELVVKPTWPSKAKTNLDDGSYATSDLFSRHKSLPDTWMYHSRLDAQVVLSNGKKFDPSTTELDILASLPQLRDVYIFGDGRPQPEPNYCRCVARD
;
A
#
# COMPACT_ATOMS: atom_id res chain seq x y z
N MET A 1 -0.39 -6.78 20.07
CA MET A 1 -0.24 -5.55 19.26
C MET A 1 -1.34 -4.56 19.63
N LEU A 2 -1.15 -3.23 19.60
CA LEU A 2 -2.17 -2.26 20.09
C LEU A 2 -3.57 -2.40 19.44
N ALA A 3 -3.62 -2.94 18.22
CA ALA A 3 -4.88 -3.16 17.49
C ALA A 3 -5.60 -4.47 17.86
N GLU A 4 -4.97 -5.33 18.66
CA GLU A 4 -5.49 -6.66 19.00
C GLU A 4 -6.20 -6.68 20.35
N ASP A 5 -5.77 -5.86 21.30
CA ASP A 5 -6.30 -5.81 22.65
C ASP A 5 -7.20 -4.57 22.89
N ASP A 6 -8.21 -4.73 23.74
CA ASP A 6 -9.20 -3.67 23.99
C ASP A 6 -8.61 -2.45 24.71
N CYS A 7 -7.53 -2.62 25.46
CA CYS A 7 -6.86 -1.51 26.13
C CYS A 7 -6.15 -0.61 25.11
N GLY A 8 -5.40 -1.23 24.19
CA GLY A 8 -4.73 -0.59 23.07
C GLY A 8 -5.71 0.13 22.16
N ILE A 9 -6.85 -0.49 21.83
CA ILE A 9 -7.90 0.18 21.04
C ILE A 9 -8.43 1.42 21.77
N ARG A 10 -8.70 1.36 23.08
CA ARG A 10 -9.12 2.55 23.84
C ARG A 10 -8.06 3.65 23.86
N THR A 11 -6.79 3.29 23.95
CA THR A 11 -5.68 4.23 23.84
C THR A 11 -5.64 4.87 22.45
N LEU A 12 -5.87 4.11 21.38
CA LEU A 12 -5.91 4.64 20.02
C LEU A 12 -7.14 5.55 19.78
N GLN A 13 -8.29 5.22 20.37
CA GLN A 13 -9.52 6.03 20.29
C GLN A 13 -9.38 7.40 20.98
N SER A 14 -8.54 7.52 22.01
CA SER A 14 -8.32 8.80 22.68
C SER A 14 -7.40 9.75 21.89
N MET A 15 -6.73 9.24 20.85
CA MET A 15 -5.86 10.05 19.99
C MET A 15 -6.68 10.81 18.95
N LYS A 16 -6.24 12.04 18.67
CA LYS A 16 -6.84 12.86 17.60
C LYS A 16 -6.73 12.18 16.22
N LEU A 17 -5.57 11.59 15.94
CA LEU A 17 -5.22 10.90 14.70
C LEU A 17 -4.23 9.77 15.00
N VAL A 18 -4.39 8.64 14.33
CA VAL A 18 -3.46 7.50 14.40
C VAL A 18 -2.86 7.28 13.01
N GLY A 19 -1.57 7.58 12.86
CA GLY A 19 -0.88 7.52 11.57
C GLY A 19 -0.15 6.20 11.34
N VAL A 20 -0.43 5.53 10.22
CA VAL A 20 0.31 4.36 9.73
C VAL A 20 1.01 4.69 8.41
N GLY A 21 2.11 4.02 8.10
CA GLY A 21 2.86 4.24 6.87
C GLY A 21 4.16 3.43 6.82
N GLY A 22 4.90 3.57 5.73
CA GLY A 22 6.13 2.80 5.47
C GLY A 22 5.86 1.42 4.88
N ALA A 23 4.88 0.69 5.40
CA ALA A 23 4.38 -0.55 4.81
C ALA A 23 2.84 -0.56 4.78
N ALA A 24 2.25 -1.38 3.90
CA ALA A 24 0.81 -1.58 3.85
C ALA A 24 0.32 -2.20 5.17
N LEU A 25 -0.70 -1.59 5.78
CA LEU A 25 -1.38 -2.17 6.93
C LEU A 25 -2.35 -3.25 6.42
N ALA A 26 -2.37 -4.42 7.06
CA ALA A 26 -3.33 -5.46 6.75
C ALA A 26 -4.77 -4.93 6.83
N THR A 27 -5.56 -5.14 5.76
CA THR A 27 -6.88 -4.52 5.61
C THR A 27 -7.80 -4.83 6.79
N VAL A 28 -7.82 -6.08 7.25
CA VAL A 28 -8.61 -6.53 8.42
C VAL A 28 -8.29 -5.74 9.69
N ILE A 29 -7.03 -5.33 9.90
CA ILE A 29 -6.62 -4.56 11.07
C ILE A 29 -7.09 -3.11 10.92
N GLY A 30 -6.87 -2.50 9.75
CA GLY A 30 -7.30 -1.13 9.51
C GLY A 30 -8.82 -0.97 9.57
N ASP A 31 -9.57 -1.90 8.97
CA ASP A 31 -11.04 -1.92 9.02
C ASP A 31 -11.55 -2.06 10.46
N ARG A 32 -10.93 -2.95 11.26
CA ARG A 32 -11.26 -3.10 12.68
C ARG A 32 -11.04 -1.80 13.45
N LEU A 33 -9.91 -1.10 13.24
CA LEU A 33 -9.61 0.15 13.91
C LEU A 33 -10.61 1.25 13.55
N VAL A 34 -10.90 1.41 12.25
CA VAL A 34 -11.88 2.38 11.75
C VAL A 34 -13.29 2.08 12.25
N ALA A 35 -13.70 0.81 12.26
CA ALA A 35 -15.00 0.39 12.81
C ALA A 35 -15.13 0.66 14.32
N LYS A 36 -14.01 0.64 15.05
CA LYS A 36 -13.95 1.03 16.46
C LYS A 36 -13.86 2.55 16.66
N GLY A 37 -13.95 3.36 15.61
CA GLY A 37 -13.96 4.82 15.73
C GLY A 37 -12.58 5.44 15.92
N VAL A 38 -11.51 4.72 15.61
CA VAL A 38 -10.16 5.30 15.56
C VAL A 38 -10.04 6.15 14.28
N ASN A 39 -9.56 7.39 14.43
CA ASN A 39 -9.26 8.26 13.29
C ASN A 39 -7.96 7.81 12.61
N LEU A 40 -8.02 6.70 11.88
CA LEU A 40 -6.89 6.08 11.21
C LEU A 40 -6.50 6.83 9.92
N LEU A 41 -5.22 7.17 9.84
CA LEU A 41 -4.59 7.91 8.75
C LEU A 41 -3.47 7.08 8.12
N SER A 42 -3.65 6.65 6.88
CA SER A 42 -2.57 6.09 6.06
C SER A 42 -1.70 7.21 5.50
N ARG A 43 -0.39 7.00 5.49
CA ARG A 43 0.62 7.93 4.99
C ARG A 43 1.48 7.24 3.95
N PHE A 44 1.66 7.92 2.82
CA PHE A 44 2.46 7.43 1.71
C PHE A 44 3.59 8.40 1.39
N GLY A 45 4.77 7.84 1.20
CA GLY A 45 6.00 8.57 0.90
C GLY A 45 7.17 7.63 0.77
N SER A 46 8.30 8.17 0.33
CA SER A 46 9.55 7.43 0.12
C SER A 46 10.75 8.26 0.55
N ALA A 47 11.93 7.63 0.64
CA ALA A 47 13.17 8.37 0.87
C ALA A 47 13.51 9.29 -0.33
N GLU A 48 13.08 8.90 -1.53
CA GLU A 48 13.34 9.61 -2.78
C GLU A 48 12.44 10.82 -3.00
N CYS A 49 11.25 10.84 -2.39
CA CYS A 49 10.24 11.86 -2.68
C CYS A 49 9.63 12.49 -1.42
N GLY A 50 10.05 12.07 -0.22
CA GLY A 50 9.45 12.54 1.02
C GLY A 50 7.98 12.10 1.14
N PHE A 51 7.20 12.91 1.84
CA PHE A 51 5.78 12.64 2.10
C PHE A 51 4.90 13.18 0.96
N LEU A 52 4.17 12.30 0.29
CA LEU A 52 3.42 12.65 -0.92
C LEU A 52 1.90 12.64 -0.73
N ALA A 53 1.37 11.74 0.10
CA ALA A 53 -0.08 11.59 0.22
C ALA A 53 -0.50 11.04 1.58
N SER A 54 -1.77 11.26 1.91
CA SER A 54 -2.39 10.66 3.08
C SER A 54 -3.87 10.35 2.86
N SER A 55 -4.43 9.47 3.68
CA SER A 55 -5.87 9.19 3.68
C SER A 55 -6.67 10.15 4.56
N HIS A 56 -6.19 11.40 4.74
CA HIS A 56 -6.88 12.38 5.56
C HIS A 56 -8.23 12.73 4.94
N ARG A 57 -9.29 12.73 5.75
CA ARG A 57 -10.68 12.81 5.32
C ARG A 57 -11.58 13.21 6.49
N ASP A 58 -12.87 13.32 6.23
CA ASP A 58 -13.88 13.53 7.27
C ASP A 58 -14.21 12.22 7.99
N TYR A 59 -13.41 11.85 9.00
CA TYR A 59 -13.43 10.54 9.67
C TYR A 59 -14.80 10.07 10.20
N PRO A 60 -15.69 10.95 10.73
CA PRO A 60 -17.05 10.57 11.07
C PRO A 60 -17.84 9.92 9.93
N PHE A 61 -17.72 10.43 8.69
CA PHE A 61 -18.55 10.04 7.55
C PHE A 61 -17.83 9.17 6.53
N ASP A 62 -16.52 9.35 6.38
CA ASP A 62 -15.69 8.67 5.40
C ASP A 62 -14.82 7.60 6.10
N LYS A 63 -15.07 6.33 5.77
CA LYS A 63 -14.36 5.16 6.33
C LYS A 63 -13.23 4.65 5.44
N GLU A 64 -12.97 5.31 4.31
CA GLU A 64 -12.04 4.88 3.25
C GLU A 64 -10.57 5.17 3.61
N TRP A 65 -10.06 4.50 4.63
CA TRP A 65 -8.71 4.71 5.17
C TRP A 65 -7.58 4.22 4.26
N GLN A 66 -7.87 3.32 3.31
CA GLN A 66 -6.90 2.80 2.33
C GLN A 66 -6.66 3.78 1.18
N TYR A 67 -7.58 4.73 0.99
CA TYR A 67 -7.54 5.64 -0.13
C TYR A 67 -6.78 6.92 0.22
N LEU A 68 -5.70 7.15 -0.51
CA LEU A 68 -4.77 8.25 -0.40
C LEU A 68 -5.24 9.43 -1.27
N ARG A 69 -5.05 10.63 -0.72
CA ARG A 69 -5.33 11.92 -1.34
C ARG A 69 -4.04 12.73 -1.34
N PHE A 70 -3.68 13.28 -2.50
CA PHE A 70 -2.42 14.00 -2.68
C PHE A 70 -2.54 15.49 -2.29
N GLY A 71 -3.77 16.02 -2.16
CA GLY A 71 -3.98 17.42 -1.79
C GLY A 71 -3.20 18.36 -2.71
N ASP A 72 -2.44 19.28 -2.13
CA ASP A 72 -1.59 20.23 -2.88
C ASP A 72 -0.44 19.56 -3.64
N VAL A 73 -0.07 18.32 -3.28
CA VAL A 73 0.97 17.55 -3.98
C VAL A 73 0.49 17.09 -5.36
N LYS A 74 -0.82 17.08 -5.62
CA LYS A 74 -1.40 16.56 -6.89
C LYS A 74 -0.83 17.24 -8.14
N ASP A 75 -0.49 18.53 -8.05
CA ASP A 75 0.05 19.28 -9.18
C ASP A 75 1.50 18.89 -9.50
N PHE A 76 2.20 18.27 -8.53
CA PHE A 76 3.57 17.80 -8.62
C PHE A 76 3.69 16.30 -8.95
N VAL A 77 2.57 15.60 -9.12
CA VAL A 77 2.56 14.19 -9.50
C VAL A 77 1.71 13.97 -10.74
N LYS A 78 1.91 12.83 -11.40
CA LYS A 78 1.02 12.30 -12.44
C LYS A 78 0.88 10.80 -12.24
N PHE A 79 -0.24 10.26 -12.69
CA PHE A 79 -0.51 8.83 -12.72
C PHE A 79 -0.47 8.37 -14.16
N GLU A 80 0.53 7.56 -14.49
CA GLU A 80 0.67 7.00 -15.83
C GLU A 80 0.00 5.63 -15.91
N GLY A 81 -0.97 5.47 -16.81
CA GLY A 81 -1.66 4.20 -17.00
C GLY A 81 -0.70 3.04 -17.28
N ARG A 82 -0.99 1.90 -16.68
CA ARG A 82 -0.29 0.62 -16.86
C ARG A 82 -1.34 -0.44 -17.26
N HIS A 83 -1.27 -1.64 -16.70
CA HIS A 83 -2.19 -2.74 -16.96
C HIS A 83 -3.31 -2.79 -15.90
N ASP A 84 -4.38 -3.52 -16.17
CA ASP A 84 -5.44 -3.85 -15.19
C ASP A 84 -6.05 -2.64 -14.45
N ASP A 85 -6.26 -1.53 -15.17
CA ASP A 85 -6.73 -0.25 -14.62
C ASP A 85 -5.83 0.36 -13.52
N LEU A 86 -4.59 -0.12 -13.40
CA LEU A 86 -3.56 0.42 -12.51
C LEU A 86 -2.82 1.56 -13.19
N ALA A 87 -2.36 2.50 -12.38
CA ALA A 87 -1.51 3.59 -12.80
C ALA A 87 -0.26 3.70 -11.92
N GLU A 88 0.88 3.93 -12.54
CA GLU A 88 2.15 4.18 -11.84
C GLU A 88 2.22 5.63 -11.39
N LEU A 89 2.63 5.84 -10.14
CA LEU A 89 2.92 7.16 -9.62
C LEU A 89 4.24 7.69 -10.18
N VAL A 90 4.18 8.87 -10.78
CA VAL A 90 5.35 9.61 -11.27
C VAL A 90 5.40 10.98 -10.61
N VAL A 91 6.53 11.29 -10.00
CA VAL A 91 6.79 12.56 -9.31
C VAL A 91 7.53 13.51 -10.27
N LYS A 92 6.96 14.68 -10.51
CA LYS A 92 7.46 15.68 -11.47
C LYS A 92 8.75 16.35 -10.98
N PRO A 93 9.54 16.95 -11.88
CA PRO A 93 10.76 17.71 -11.53
C PRO A 93 10.50 18.85 -10.55
N THR A 94 9.30 19.42 -10.59
CA THR A 94 8.90 20.59 -9.79
C THR A 94 8.65 20.26 -8.32
N TRP A 95 8.64 18.99 -7.90
CA TRP A 95 8.49 18.61 -6.50
C TRP A 95 9.76 18.94 -5.70
N PRO A 96 9.72 19.84 -4.69
CA PRO A 96 10.92 20.32 -4.01
C PRO A 96 11.69 19.25 -3.24
N SER A 97 10.99 18.22 -2.74
CA SER A 97 11.59 17.14 -1.94
C SER A 97 11.98 15.90 -2.76
N LYS A 98 12.07 16.03 -4.09
CA LYS A 98 12.50 14.93 -4.98
C LYS A 98 14.02 14.81 -5.00
N ALA A 99 14.55 13.68 -4.57
CA ALA A 99 15.98 13.39 -4.49
C ALA A 99 16.52 12.56 -5.67
N LYS A 100 15.65 11.90 -6.47
CA LYS A 100 16.06 11.07 -7.61
C LYS A 100 15.33 11.42 -8.90
N THR A 101 15.87 10.94 -10.02
CA THR A 101 15.33 11.03 -11.39
C THR A 101 15.62 9.72 -12.12
N ASN A 102 14.69 9.25 -12.93
CA ASN A 102 14.89 8.07 -13.78
C ASN A 102 14.13 8.16 -15.13
N LEU A 103 13.60 9.34 -15.46
CA LEU A 103 12.96 9.64 -16.75
C LEU A 103 13.67 10.83 -17.41
N ASP A 104 13.61 10.89 -18.75
CA ASP A 104 14.30 11.89 -19.57
C ASP A 104 13.81 13.33 -19.30
N ASP A 105 12.55 13.49 -18.91
CA ASP A 105 11.95 14.78 -18.55
C ASP A 105 12.35 15.27 -17.14
N GLY A 106 13.22 14.54 -16.44
CA GLY A 106 13.64 14.82 -15.07
C GLY A 106 12.62 14.38 -14.00
N SER A 107 11.55 13.68 -14.39
CA SER A 107 10.62 13.07 -13.44
C SER A 107 11.23 11.83 -12.77
N TYR A 108 10.53 11.33 -11.76
CA TYR A 108 10.86 10.08 -11.09
C TYR A 108 9.64 9.14 -11.10
N ALA A 109 9.73 8.08 -11.89
CA ALA A 109 8.81 6.95 -11.86
C ALA A 109 9.11 6.10 -10.62
N THR A 110 8.16 6.02 -9.69
CA THR A 110 8.42 5.43 -8.37
C THR A 110 8.32 3.91 -8.36
N SER A 111 7.82 3.30 -9.44
CA SER A 111 7.40 1.91 -9.50
C SER A 111 6.23 1.55 -8.57
N ASP A 112 5.58 2.51 -7.93
CA ASP A 112 4.38 2.24 -7.12
C ASP A 112 3.12 2.31 -8.00
N LEU A 113 2.36 1.23 -8.00
CA LEU A 113 1.09 1.09 -8.72
C LEU A 113 -0.08 1.42 -7.81
N PHE A 114 -1.04 2.16 -8.36
CA PHE A 114 -2.25 2.60 -7.68
C PHE A 114 -3.49 2.26 -8.50
N SER A 115 -4.56 1.91 -7.79
CA SER A 115 -5.91 1.82 -8.36
C SER A 115 -6.69 3.10 -8.04
N ARG A 116 -7.47 3.58 -9.00
CA ARG A 116 -8.30 4.78 -8.81
C ARG A 116 -9.60 4.45 -8.07
N HIS A 117 -10.04 5.32 -7.17
CA HIS A 117 -11.37 5.21 -6.57
C HIS A 117 -12.45 5.34 -7.66
N LYS A 118 -13.49 4.50 -7.60
CA LYS A 118 -14.51 4.40 -8.66
C LYS A 118 -15.38 5.65 -8.81
N SER A 119 -15.60 6.37 -7.71
CA SER A 119 -16.52 7.53 -7.68
C SER A 119 -15.90 8.82 -7.14
N LEU A 120 -14.71 8.77 -6.54
CA LEU A 120 -14.09 9.92 -5.89
C LEU A 120 -12.93 10.41 -6.76
N PRO A 121 -12.91 11.69 -7.15
CA PRO A 121 -11.81 12.25 -7.92
C PRO A 121 -10.52 12.28 -7.08
N ASP A 122 -9.37 12.23 -7.75
CA ASP A 122 -8.02 12.37 -7.15
C ASP A 122 -7.76 11.49 -5.91
N THR A 123 -8.44 10.33 -5.84
CA THR A 123 -8.44 9.42 -4.70
C THR A 123 -7.92 8.06 -5.17
N TRP A 124 -6.86 7.57 -4.54
CA TRP A 124 -6.06 6.45 -5.05
C TRP A 124 -5.75 5.45 -3.95
N MET A 125 -5.91 4.16 -4.22
CA MET A 125 -5.50 3.09 -3.30
C MET A 125 -4.18 2.50 -3.79
N TYR A 126 -3.18 2.46 -2.92
CA TYR A 126 -1.92 1.77 -3.21
C TYR A 126 -2.22 0.29 -3.49
N HIS A 127 -1.65 -0.23 -4.58
CA HIS A 127 -1.81 -1.62 -4.97
C HIS A 127 -0.53 -2.39 -4.68
N SER A 128 0.54 -2.09 -5.41
CA SER A 128 1.80 -2.83 -5.30
C SER A 128 2.97 -2.12 -5.98
N ARG A 129 4.09 -2.83 -6.11
CA ARG A 129 5.32 -2.37 -6.74
C ARG A 129 5.52 -3.07 -8.08
N LEU A 130 5.73 -2.29 -9.14
CA LEU A 130 6.05 -2.79 -10.47
C LEU A 130 7.37 -3.58 -10.49
N ASP A 131 8.31 -3.22 -9.63
CA ASP A 131 9.65 -3.82 -9.53
C ASP A 131 9.76 -4.92 -8.46
N ALA A 132 8.73 -5.17 -7.66
CA ALA A 132 8.70 -6.27 -6.68
C ALA A 132 8.08 -7.57 -7.24
N GLN A 133 7.79 -7.61 -8.54
CA GLN A 133 7.21 -8.78 -9.18
C GLN A 133 8.22 -9.93 -9.24
N VAL A 134 7.77 -11.11 -8.83
CA VAL A 134 8.51 -12.36 -9.00
C VAL A 134 8.42 -12.79 -10.46
N VAL A 135 9.56 -13.04 -11.09
CA VAL A 135 9.63 -13.51 -12.48
C VAL A 135 9.71 -15.02 -12.51
N LEU A 136 8.71 -15.68 -13.08
CA LEU A 136 8.69 -17.12 -13.27
C LEU A 136 9.64 -17.54 -14.42
N SER A 137 10.05 -18.81 -14.47
CA SER A 137 10.96 -19.36 -15.49
C SER A 137 10.41 -19.28 -16.91
N ASN A 138 9.09 -19.14 -17.04
CA ASN A 138 8.38 -18.93 -18.30
C ASN A 138 8.31 -17.44 -18.70
N GLY A 139 8.96 -16.55 -17.94
CA GLY A 139 8.98 -15.10 -18.16
C GLY A 139 7.72 -14.36 -17.67
N LYS A 140 6.71 -15.06 -17.15
CA LYS A 140 5.56 -14.41 -16.54
C LYS A 140 5.97 -13.71 -15.26
N LYS A 141 5.48 -12.49 -15.08
CA LYS A 141 5.65 -11.74 -13.84
C LYS A 141 4.42 -11.90 -12.99
N PHE A 142 4.61 -12.05 -11.69
CA PHE A 142 3.54 -12.28 -10.73
C PHE A 142 3.83 -11.47 -9.46
N ASP A 143 2.80 -10.85 -8.91
CA ASP A 143 2.90 -10.02 -7.70
C ASP A 143 2.69 -10.89 -6.45
N PRO A 144 3.75 -11.19 -5.67
CA PRO A 144 3.66 -12.08 -4.52
C PRO A 144 2.68 -11.57 -3.46
N SER A 145 2.55 -10.24 -3.30
CA SER A 145 1.80 -9.64 -2.20
C SER A 145 0.30 -9.99 -2.26
N THR A 146 -0.29 -10.03 -3.46
CA THR A 146 -1.70 -10.40 -3.60
C THR A 146 -1.95 -11.86 -3.20
N THR A 147 -1.11 -12.78 -3.65
CA THR A 147 -1.26 -14.21 -3.29
C THR A 147 -0.93 -14.47 -1.82
N GLU A 148 0.06 -13.78 -1.24
CA GLU A 148 0.31 -13.86 0.20
C GLU A 148 -0.93 -13.48 1.01
N LEU A 149 -1.61 -12.39 0.64
CA LEU A 149 -2.85 -11.95 1.27
C LEU A 149 -3.99 -12.96 1.06
N ASP A 150 -4.15 -13.52 -0.13
CA ASP A 150 -5.18 -14.52 -0.43
C ASP A 150 -4.97 -15.83 0.36
N ILE A 151 -3.72 -16.28 0.51
CA ILE A 151 -3.37 -17.45 1.33
C ILE A 151 -3.69 -17.17 2.80
N LEU A 152 -3.31 -16.01 3.33
CA LEU A 152 -3.62 -15.60 4.70
C LEU A 152 -5.12 -15.52 4.96
N ALA A 153 -5.90 -15.02 4.01
CA ALA A 153 -7.36 -14.98 4.10
C ALA A 153 -7.98 -16.38 4.10
N SER A 154 -7.38 -17.34 3.39
CA SER A 154 -7.89 -18.70 3.24
C SER A 154 -7.49 -19.65 4.38
N LEU A 155 -6.41 -19.35 5.12
CA LEU A 155 -5.85 -20.22 6.14
C LEU A 155 -5.72 -19.50 7.50
N PRO A 156 -6.77 -19.48 8.33
CA PRO A 156 -6.80 -18.73 9.59
C PRO A 156 -5.72 -19.14 10.60
N GLN A 157 -5.21 -20.37 10.51
CA GLN A 157 -4.11 -20.88 11.33
C GLN A 157 -2.74 -20.24 11.00
N LEU A 158 -2.64 -19.51 9.90
CA LEU A 158 -1.43 -18.79 9.54
C LEU A 158 -1.45 -17.37 10.11
N ARG A 159 -0.28 -16.96 10.59
CA ARG A 159 0.02 -15.61 11.07
C ARG A 159 0.57 -14.76 9.93
N ASP A 160 1.57 -15.28 9.21
CA ASP A 160 2.26 -14.58 8.13
C ASP A 160 2.59 -15.55 6.98
N VAL A 161 2.64 -15.04 5.74
CA VAL A 161 3.05 -15.76 4.53
C VAL A 161 3.99 -14.87 3.73
N TYR A 162 5.08 -15.45 3.22
CA TYR A 162 6.06 -14.75 2.39
C TYR A 162 6.40 -15.59 1.16
N ILE A 163 6.30 -15.02 -0.03
CA ILE A 163 6.65 -15.61 -1.32
C ILE A 163 7.86 -14.86 -1.88
N PHE A 164 8.91 -15.60 -2.27
CA PHE A 164 10.16 -15.01 -2.75
C PHE A 164 10.85 -15.89 -3.80
N GLY A 165 11.78 -15.31 -4.57
CA GLY A 165 12.67 -16.02 -5.50
C GLY A 165 12.23 -16.02 -6.96
N ASP A 166 13.19 -15.88 -7.89
CA ASP A 166 12.97 -15.77 -9.34
C ASP A 166 13.35 -17.04 -10.13
N GLY A 167 12.88 -17.11 -11.38
CA GLY A 167 13.35 -18.07 -12.40
C GLY A 167 12.77 -19.48 -12.28
N ARG A 168 11.57 -19.63 -11.69
CA ARG A 168 10.91 -20.94 -11.46
C ARG A 168 9.54 -21.06 -12.14
N PRO A 169 9.10 -22.26 -12.56
CA PRO A 169 7.87 -22.40 -13.33
C PRO A 169 6.60 -22.07 -12.53
N GLN A 170 6.65 -22.23 -11.20
CA GLN A 170 5.55 -21.94 -10.27
C GLN A 170 6.11 -21.72 -8.84
N PRO A 171 5.34 -21.10 -7.91
CA PRO A 171 5.72 -21.00 -6.50
C PRO A 171 5.82 -22.40 -5.87
N GLU A 172 7.02 -22.81 -5.45
CA GLU A 172 7.26 -24.11 -4.80
C GLU A 172 7.41 -23.96 -3.27
N PRO A 173 7.22 -25.04 -2.48
CA PRO A 173 7.23 -24.98 -1.01
C PRO A 173 8.49 -24.38 -0.36
N ASN A 174 9.63 -24.40 -1.06
CA ASN A 174 10.89 -23.82 -0.56
C ASN A 174 11.01 -22.30 -0.77
N TYR A 175 10.04 -21.70 -1.45
CA TYR A 175 9.99 -20.29 -1.86
C TYR A 175 8.74 -19.58 -1.32
N CYS A 176 7.95 -20.30 -0.53
CA CYS A 176 6.84 -19.79 0.26
C CYS A 176 7.09 -20.16 1.72
N ARG A 177 7.18 -19.17 2.61
CA ARG A 177 7.32 -19.40 4.04
C ARG A 177 6.03 -19.00 4.74
N CYS A 178 5.33 -19.99 5.28
CA CYS A 178 4.17 -19.80 6.13
C CYS A 178 4.58 -19.85 7.60
N VAL A 179 4.05 -18.94 8.41
CA VAL A 179 4.26 -18.88 9.85
C VAL A 179 2.92 -19.18 10.53
N ALA A 180 2.86 -20.18 11.40
CA ALA A 180 1.64 -20.53 12.12
C ALA A 180 1.33 -19.52 13.25
N ARG A 181 0.06 -19.47 13.65
CA ARG A 181 -0.37 -18.87 14.92
C ARG A 181 -0.11 -19.87 16.04
N ASP A 182 0.47 -19.39 17.14
CA ASP A 182 0.64 -20.17 18.38
C ASP A 182 -0.72 -20.45 19.05
#